data_AF-A0A3B3ZBJ8-F1
#
_entry.id   AF-A0A3B3ZBJ8-F1
#
_cell.length_a   1.000
_cell.length_b   1.000
_cell.length_c   1.000
_cell.angle_alpha   90.00
_cell.angle_beta   90.00
_cell.angle_gamma   90.00
#
_symmetry.space_group_name_H-M   'P 1'
#
loop_
_entity.id
_entity.type
_entity.pdbx_description
1 polymer ?
#
loop_
_entity_poly.entity_id
_entity_poly.type
_entity_poly.pdbx_seq_one_letter_code
_entity_poly.pdbx_strand_id
1 'polypeptide(L)'
;MKAKKTKASLTSQEINKIHVTRHLDPLPAGYFYNGYQYVNFFGEKRNLHPNMDQFIDEYIAEANKEIEYFNQELELHPLPDLFDP
;
A
#
# COMPACT_ATOMS: atom_id res chain seq x y z
N MET A 1 -9.36 -18.59 3.49
CA MET A 1 -8.05 -17.93 3.26
C MET A 1 -8.26 -16.55 2.66
N LYS A 2 -7.50 -15.55 3.10
CA LYS A 2 -7.48 -14.21 2.52
C LYS A 2 -6.57 -14.18 1.27
N ALA A 3 -6.99 -13.46 0.24
CA ALA A 3 -6.23 -13.30 -0.99
C ALA A 3 -5.11 -12.26 -0.83
N LYS A 4 -3.93 -12.53 -1.41
CA LYS A 4 -2.81 -11.58 -1.43
C LYS A 4 -3.15 -10.34 -2.25
N LYS A 5 -2.72 -9.17 -1.78
CA LYS A 5 -2.79 -7.88 -2.48
C LYS A 5 -1.73 -7.81 -3.58
N THR A 6 -2.09 -7.14 -4.66
CA THR A 6 -1.22 -6.78 -5.79
C THR A 6 -1.48 -5.32 -6.18
N LYS A 7 -0.61 -4.71 -6.99
CA LYS A 7 -0.84 -3.33 -7.48
C LYS A 7 -2.20 -3.16 -8.14
N ALA A 8 -2.63 -4.16 -8.91
CA ALA A 8 -3.92 -4.15 -9.60
C ALA A 8 -5.13 -4.32 -8.66
N SER A 9 -4.93 -4.89 -7.46
CA SER A 9 -6.02 -5.08 -6.49
C SER A 9 -6.21 -3.90 -5.54
N LEU A 10 -5.36 -2.87 -5.60
CA LEU A 10 -5.48 -1.70 -4.73
C LEU A 10 -6.56 -0.76 -5.25
N THR A 11 -7.42 -0.33 -4.34
CA THR A 11 -8.43 0.69 -4.62
C THR A 11 -7.81 2.09 -4.60
N SER A 12 -8.44 3.04 -5.29
CA SER A 12 -8.03 4.45 -5.23
C SER A 12 -8.04 5.01 -3.80
N GLN A 13 -8.93 4.52 -2.94
CA GLN A 13 -8.99 4.91 -1.54
C GLN A 13 -7.78 4.41 -0.74
N GLU A 14 -7.32 3.18 -0.99
CA GLU A 14 -6.09 2.65 -0.40
C GLU A 14 -4.87 3.41 -0.88
N ILE A 15 -4.77 3.71 -2.17
CA ILE A 15 -3.68 4.51 -2.75
C ILE A 15 -3.66 5.91 -2.10
N ASN A 16 -4.82 6.55 -1.94
CA ASN A 16 -4.90 7.85 -1.27
C ASN A 16 -4.51 7.76 0.21
N LYS A 17 -4.89 6.68 0.90
CA LYS A 17 -4.47 6.46 2.30
C LYS A 17 -2.96 6.31 2.42
N ILE A 18 -2.34 5.50 1.55
CA ILE A 18 -0.88 5.34 1.47
C ILE A 18 -0.22 6.72 1.27
N HIS A 19 -0.74 7.51 0.32
CA HIS A 19 -0.26 8.85 0.06
C HIS A 19 -0.37 9.75 1.29
N VAL A 20 -1.55 9.90 1.88
CA VAL A 20 -1.78 10.78 3.05
C VAL A 20 -0.88 10.39 4.24
N THR A 21 -0.58 9.11 4.44
CA THR A 21 0.31 8.69 5.52
C THR A 21 1.78 9.06 5.27
N ARG A 22 2.19 9.22 4.00
CA ARG A 22 3.61 9.34 3.61
C ARG A 22 3.92 10.62 2.81
N HIS A 23 2.94 11.50 2.58
CA HIS A 23 3.08 12.68 1.70
C HIS A 23 4.08 13.75 2.21
N LEU A 24 4.47 13.67 3.48
CA LEU A 24 5.47 14.52 4.13
C LEU A 24 6.86 13.86 4.22
N ASP A 25 7.01 12.65 3.69
CA ASP A 25 8.31 12.00 3.64
C ASP A 25 9.28 12.81 2.75
N PRO A 26 10.61 12.68 2.97
CA PRO A 26 11.58 13.40 2.18
C PRO A 26 11.42 13.16 0.68
N LEU A 27 11.40 14.25 -0.07
CA LEU A 27 11.30 14.19 -1.52
C LEU A 27 12.62 13.70 -2.13
N PRO A 28 12.56 12.93 -3.23
CA PRO A 28 13.74 12.59 -4.01
C PRO A 28 14.38 13.86 -4.57
N ALA A 29 15.69 13.79 -4.83
CA ALA A 29 16.45 14.92 -5.36
C ALA A 29 15.82 15.45 -6.65
N GLY A 30 15.73 16.78 -6.76
CA GLY A 30 15.13 17.45 -7.91
C GLY A 30 13.61 17.56 -7.88
N TYR A 31 12.95 17.10 -6.81
CA TYR A 31 11.53 17.37 -6.55
C TYR A 31 11.35 18.38 -5.43
N PHE A 32 10.30 19.19 -5.54
CA PHE A 32 9.81 20.06 -4.47
C PHE A 32 8.28 20.08 -4.47
N TYR A 33 7.69 20.43 -3.33
CA TYR A 33 6.26 20.67 -3.22
C TYR A 33 5.99 22.17 -3.30
N ASN A 34 5.16 22.60 -4.25
CA ASN A 34 4.91 24.03 -4.49
C ASN A 34 3.72 24.61 -3.71
N GLY A 35 3.19 23.87 -2.73
CA GLY A 35 1.98 24.22 -1.99
C GLY A 35 0.69 23.64 -2.58
N TYR A 36 0.73 23.13 -3.82
CA TYR A 36 -0.42 22.52 -4.50
C TYR A 36 -0.10 21.13 -5.09
N GLN A 37 1.08 20.98 -5.69
CA GLN A 37 1.53 19.80 -6.41
C GLN A 37 3.02 19.55 -6.19
N TYR A 38 3.44 18.32 -6.46
CA TYR A 38 4.85 17.95 -6.58
C TYR A 38 5.35 18.35 -7.94
N VAL A 39 6.49 19.02 -7.99
CA VAL A 39 7.09 19.54 -9.22
C VAL A 39 8.55 19.11 -9.28
N ASN A 40 9.00 18.63 -10.44
CA ASN A 40 10.42 18.33 -10.64
C ASN A 40 11.18 19.49 -11.31
N PHE A 41 12.49 19.35 -11.45
CA PHE A 41 13.35 20.37 -12.06
C PHE A 41 12.97 20.74 -13.50
N PHE A 42 12.35 19.82 -14.25
CA PHE A 42 11.85 20.07 -15.60
C PHE A 42 10.47 20.73 -15.64
N GLY A 43 9.86 20.98 -14.47
CA GLY A 43 8.54 21.58 -14.34
C GLY A 43 7.39 20.58 -14.50
N GLU A 44 7.66 19.28 -14.57
CA GLU A 44 6.62 18.24 -14.60
C GLU A 44 5.88 18.21 -13.27
N LYS A 45 4.56 18.14 -13.32
CA LYS A 45 3.68 18.24 -12.15
C LYS A 45 3.04 16.89 -11.84
N ARG A 46 2.94 16.56 -10.56
CA ARG A 46 2.25 15.37 -10.05
C ARG A 46 1.39 15.72 -8.84
N ASN A 47 0.22 15.08 -8.76
CA ASN A 47 -0.69 15.24 -7.61
C ASN A 47 -0.30 14.34 -6.43
N LEU A 48 0.42 13.26 -6.70
CA LEU A 48 0.87 12.30 -5.69
C LEU A 48 2.38 12.41 -5.50
N HIS A 49 2.82 12.01 -4.31
CA HIS A 49 4.22 11.93 -3.95
C HIS A 49 5.03 11.16 -5.02
N PRO A 50 6.22 11.64 -5.42
CA PRO A 50 7.00 11.00 -6.48
C PRO A 50 7.42 9.56 -6.16
N ASN A 51 7.54 9.19 -4.88
CA ASN A 51 7.85 7.83 -4.43
C ASN A 51 6.62 6.95 -4.20
N MET A 52 5.44 7.29 -4.74
CA MET A 52 4.22 6.50 -4.52
C MET A 52 4.36 5.04 -4.91
N ASP A 53 5.08 4.72 -5.99
CA ASP A 53 5.27 3.31 -6.40
C ASP A 53 6.02 2.52 -5.33
N GLN A 54 7.06 3.11 -4.73
CA GLN A 54 7.78 2.50 -3.61
C GLN A 54 6.88 2.33 -2.39
N PHE A 55 6.10 3.35 -2.02
CA PHE A 55 5.19 3.27 -0.88
C PHE A 55 4.11 2.20 -1.08
N ILE A 56 3.64 2.01 -2.31
CA ILE A 56 2.71 0.95 -2.68
C ILE A 56 3.37 -0.43 -2.54
N ASP A 57 4.61 -0.58 -2.99
CA ASP A 57 5.35 -1.84 -2.88
C ASP A 57 5.57 -2.24 -1.41
N GLU A 58 5.98 -1.28 -0.57
CA GLU A 58 6.13 -1.48 0.88
C GLU A 58 4.80 -1.85 1.54
N TYR A 59 3.72 -1.14 1.20
CA TYR A 59 2.38 -1.44 1.71
C TYR A 59 1.91 -2.85 1.33
N ILE A 60 2.10 -3.25 0.07
CA ILE A 60 1.72 -4.59 -0.41
C ILE A 60 2.52 -5.66 0.31
N ALA A 61 3.83 -5.44 0.51
CA ALA A 61 4.69 -6.38 1.20
C ALA A 61 4.22 -6.63 2.64
N GLU A 62 3.96 -5.55 3.39
CA GLU A 62 3.50 -5.67 4.78
C GLU A 62 2.10 -6.29 4.86
N ALA A 63 1.16 -5.83 4.04
CA ALA A 63 -0.20 -6.38 4.04
C ALA A 63 -0.23 -7.87 3.65
N ASN A 64 0.62 -8.30 2.72
CA ASN A 64 0.71 -9.70 2.33
C ASN A 64 1.35 -10.57 3.40
N LYS A 65 2.30 -10.02 4.18
CA LYS A 65 2.87 -10.70 5.34
C LYS A 65 1.81 -10.94 6.42
N GLU A 66 0.97 -9.94 6.71
CA GLU A 66 -0.16 -10.10 7.62
C GLU A 66 -1.18 -11.13 7.13
N ILE A 67 -1.49 -11.12 5.83
CA ILE A 67 -2.38 -12.11 5.20
C ILE A 67 -1.81 -13.53 5.33
N GLU A 68 -0.50 -13.69 5.14
CA GLU A 68 0.17 -14.98 5.23
C GLU A 68 0.14 -15.52 6.66
N TYR A 69 0.46 -14.68 7.64
CA TYR A 69 0.34 -15.03 9.06
C TYR A 69 -1.09 -15.49 9.41
N PHE A 70 -2.10 -14.72 8.97
CA PHE A 70 -3.51 -15.06 9.19
C PHE A 70 -3.92 -16.38 8.52
N ASN A 71 -3.46 -16.64 7.30
CA ASN A 71 -3.77 -17.88 6.59
C ASN A 71 -3.10 -19.08 7.26
N GLN A 72 -1.85 -18.95 7.73
CA GLN A 72 -1.15 -19.99 8.47
C GLN A 72 -1.85 -20.33 9.80
N GLU A 73 -2.32 -19.32 10.55
CA GLU A 73 -3.09 -19.56 11.78
C GLU A 73 -4.39 -20.33 11.51
N LEU A 74 -5.10 -20.00 10.41
CA LEU A 74 -6.30 -20.74 10.01
C LEU A 74 -6.01 -22.18 9.59
N GLU A 75 -4.86 -22.46 9.00
CA GLU A 75 -4.44 -23.81 8.64
C GLU A 75 -4.08 -24.66 9.87
N LEU A 76 -3.50 -24.06 10.91
CA LEU A 76 -3.15 -24.73 12.17
C LEU A 76 -4.36 -24.97 13.07
N HIS A 77 -5.35 -24.08 13.02
CA HIS A 77 -6.62 -24.20 13.73
C HIS A 77 -7.77 -24.28 12.72
N PRO A 78 -7.93 -25.40 11.99
CA PRO A 78 -9.10 -25.60 11.19
C PRO A 78 -10.30 -25.51 12.13
N LEU A 79 -11.15 -24.51 11.90
CA LEU A 79 -12.42 -24.37 12.61
C LEU A 79 -13.13 -25.72 12.51
N PRO A 80 -13.39 -26.43 13.63
CA PRO A 80 -14.19 -27.64 13.56
C PRO A 80 -15.52 -27.24 12.93
N ASP A 81 -15.97 -28.01 11.93
CA ASP A 81 -17.24 -27.74 11.30
C ASP A 81 -18.30 -27.80 12.39
N LEU A 82 -18.96 -26.66 12.63
CA LEU A 82 -19.98 -26.53 13.66
C LEU A 82 -21.23 -27.38 13.33
N PHE A 83 -21.30 -27.91 12.10
CA PHE A 83 -22.37 -28.73 11.58
C PHE A 83 -21.93 -30.18 11.26
N ASP A 84 -20.70 -30.57 11.61
CA ASP A 84 -20.32 -31.99 11.55
C ASP A 84 -21.11 -32.77 12.64
N PRO A 85 -21.84 -33.86 12.27
CA PRO A 85 -22.78 -34.57 13.15
C PRO A 85 -22.15 -35.45 14.24
#